data_AF-A0A3R7MA41-F1
#
_entry.id   AF-A0A3R7MA41-F1
#
_cell.length_a   1.000
_cell.length_b   1.000
_cell.length_c   1.000
_cell.angle_alpha   90.00
_cell.angle_beta   90.00
_cell.angle_gamma   90.00
#
_symmetry.space_group_name_H-M   'P 1'
#
loop_
_entity.id
_entity.type
_entity.pdbx_description
1 polymer ?
#
loop_
_entity_poly.entity_id
_entity_poly.type
_entity_poly.pdbx_seq_one_letter_code
_entity_poly.pdbx_strand_id
1 'polypeptide(L)'
;MKSALTILADEINEALAQLSKATEAVIIAETLLEKKTAEIAARPIMREARGKISTLRAEVRRTQDPATRAQYEKICHEADGRVRSLDGEMKQQIYPKRTVPREKTYTEWKEEELIGTGGPDGTGFTDSKQVLQSAVNVQRDAIISLERAERLQHVTEEGGHETLKTLQQQAEQMYQVDEGLQNLHGGLDRAAREIKWFYRQLAGDRCFLSLFGICVVALAVLVFVMIYKKRHK
;
A
#
# COMPACT_ATOMS: atom_id res chain seq x y z
N MET A 1 5.30 -6.11 34.22
CA MET A 1 4.27 -6.25 33.16
C MET A 1 4.68 -5.34 32.03
N LYS A 2 4.98 -5.88 30.84
CA LYS A 2 5.26 -5.06 29.65
C LYS A 2 4.01 -4.21 29.35
N SER A 3 4.16 -2.90 29.14
CA SER A 3 3.03 -2.06 28.74
C SER A 3 2.54 -2.49 27.36
N ALA A 4 1.25 -2.35 27.06
CA ALA A 4 0.69 -2.70 25.76
C ALA A 4 1.47 -2.08 24.58
N LEU A 5 1.95 -0.85 24.76
CA LEU A 5 2.81 -0.13 23.82
C LEU A 5 4.15 -0.82 23.53
N THR A 6 4.76 -1.48 24.52
CA THR A 6 6.02 -2.23 24.31
C THR A 6 5.80 -3.52 23.52
N ILE A 7 4.66 -4.19 23.72
CA ILE A 7 4.32 -5.41 22.97
C ILE A 7 4.06 -5.05 21.50
N LEU A 8 3.27 -4.00 21.25
CA LEU A 8 3.02 -3.49 19.90
C LEU A 8 4.31 -3.02 19.19
N ALA A 9 5.24 -2.40 19.93
CA ALA A 9 6.54 -2.01 19.38
C ALA A 9 7.41 -3.23 19.01
N ASP A 10 7.42 -4.26 19.86
CA ASP A 10 8.11 -5.53 19.58
C ASP A 10 7.52 -6.22 18.33
N GLU A 11 6.19 -6.26 18.20
CA GLU A 11 5.47 -6.83 17.03
C GLU A 11 5.75 -6.08 15.71
N ILE A 12 5.91 -4.75 15.77
CA ILE A 12 6.30 -3.94 14.60
C ILE A 12 7.72 -4.27 14.17
N ASN A 13 8.65 -4.39 15.12
CA ASN A 13 10.04 -4.73 14.82
C ASN A 13 10.15 -6.14 14.20
N GLU A 14 9.37 -7.10 14.69
CA GLU A 14 9.29 -8.44 14.11
C GLU A 14 8.73 -8.41 12.68
N ALA A 15 7.65 -7.67 12.44
CA ALA A 15 7.07 -7.51 11.10
C ALA A 15 8.05 -6.80 10.13
N LEU A 16 8.80 -5.81 10.60
CA LEU A 16 9.85 -5.14 9.82
C LEU A 16 11.02 -6.09 9.50
N ALA A 17 11.40 -6.97 10.44
CA ALA A 17 12.43 -7.98 10.19
C ALA A 17 11.99 -8.97 9.10
N GLN A 18 10.74 -9.45 9.16
CA GLN A 18 10.17 -10.30 8.12
C GLN A 18 10.12 -9.59 6.76
N LEU A 19 9.76 -8.30 6.75
CA LEU A 19 9.74 -7.50 5.53
C LEU A 19 11.13 -7.31 4.94
N SER A 20 12.14 -7.03 5.77
CA SER A 20 13.53 -6.91 5.31
C SER A 20 14.04 -8.22 4.70
N LYS A 21 13.74 -9.37 5.31
CA LYS A 21 14.08 -10.69 4.76
C LYS A 21 13.36 -10.95 3.43
N ALA A 22 12.10 -10.54 3.32
CA ALA A 22 11.35 -10.66 2.07
C ALA A 22 11.93 -9.74 0.97
N THR A 23 12.40 -8.54 1.32
CA THR A 23 13.07 -7.64 0.36
C THR A 23 14.44 -8.16 -0.07
N GLU A 24 15.19 -8.80 0.83
CA GLU A 24 16.46 -9.47 0.48
C GLU A 24 16.22 -10.59 -0.52
N ALA A 25 15.14 -11.36 -0.39
CA ALA A 25 14.77 -12.37 -1.37
C ALA A 25 14.50 -11.77 -2.78
N VAL A 26 13.95 -10.55 -2.85
CA VAL A 26 13.77 -9.81 -4.12
C VAL A 26 15.13 -9.36 -4.68
N ILE A 27 16.09 -9.02 -3.83
CA ILE A 27 17.43 -8.58 -4.26
C ILE A 27 18.26 -9.77 -4.77
N ILE A 28 18.16 -10.94 -4.12
CA ILE A 28 18.90 -12.16 -4.48
C ILE A 28 18.35 -12.80 -5.77
N ALA A 29 17.07 -12.63 -6.07
CA ALA A 29 16.46 -13.19 -7.28
C ALA A 29 17.15 -12.66 -8.56
N GLU A 30 17.59 -13.58 -9.41
CA GLU A 30 18.35 -13.24 -10.63
C GLU A 30 17.43 -12.84 -11.78
N THR A 31 16.23 -13.44 -11.86
CA THR A 31 15.30 -13.20 -12.96
C THR A 31 14.21 -12.19 -12.61
N LEU A 32 13.77 -11.41 -13.60
CA LEU A 32 12.71 -10.41 -13.41
C LEU A 32 11.35 -11.05 -13.01
N LEU A 33 11.11 -12.29 -13.44
CA LEU A 33 9.92 -13.05 -13.07
C LEU A 33 9.96 -13.41 -11.58
N GLU A 34 11.09 -13.91 -11.08
CA GLU A 34 11.29 -14.23 -9.66
C GLU A 34 11.27 -12.99 -8.77
N LYS A 35 11.84 -11.87 -9.24
CA LYS A 35 11.74 -10.59 -8.53
C LYS A 35 10.28 -10.15 -8.36
N LYS A 36 9.46 -10.32 -9.40
CA LYS A 36 8.04 -9.96 -9.37
C LYS A 36 7.20 -10.90 -8.49
N THR A 37 7.49 -12.20 -8.48
CA THR A 37 6.79 -13.14 -7.57
C THR A 37 7.19 -12.90 -6.11
N ALA A 38 8.46 -12.61 -5.84
CA ALA A 38 8.94 -12.19 -4.52
C ALA A 38 8.33 -10.86 -4.09
N GLU A 39 8.12 -9.91 -5.02
CA GLU A 39 7.41 -8.65 -4.73
C GLU A 39 5.95 -8.91 -4.31
N ILE A 40 5.26 -9.79 -5.04
CA ILE A 40 3.87 -10.17 -4.74
C ILE A 40 3.78 -10.82 -3.35
N ALA A 41 4.76 -11.67 -2.98
CA ALA A 41 4.83 -12.29 -1.66
C ALA A 41 5.17 -11.30 -0.52
N ALA A 42 5.92 -10.23 -0.80
CA ALA A 42 6.28 -9.21 0.18
C ALA A 42 5.17 -8.17 0.43
N ARG A 43 4.28 -7.93 -0.55
CA ARG A 43 3.14 -7.00 -0.44
C ARG A 43 2.20 -7.27 0.75
N PRO A 44 1.77 -8.51 1.07
CA PRO A 44 0.93 -8.76 2.26
C PRO A 44 1.67 -8.47 3.57
N ILE A 45 2.96 -8.81 3.66
CA ILE A 45 3.80 -8.53 4.85
C ILE A 45 3.93 -7.01 5.05
N MET A 46 4.09 -6.25 3.97
CA MET A 46 4.08 -4.78 4.01
C MET A 46 2.75 -4.19 4.48
N ARG A 47 1.62 -4.78 4.06
CA ARG A 47 0.29 -4.37 4.54
C ARG A 47 0.14 -4.65 6.03
N GLU A 48 0.58 -5.81 6.51
CA GLU A 48 0.54 -6.18 7.92
C GLU A 48 1.39 -5.23 8.78
N ALA A 49 2.62 -4.93 8.35
CA ALA A 49 3.50 -3.98 9.03
C ALA A 49 2.88 -2.57 9.11
N ARG A 50 2.28 -2.08 8.02
CA ARG A 50 1.55 -0.79 8.02
C ARG A 50 0.33 -0.83 8.94
N GLY A 51 -0.40 -1.94 8.97
CA GLY A 51 -1.51 -2.17 9.89
C GLY A 51 -1.08 -2.04 11.35
N LYS A 52 0.00 -2.72 11.74
CA LYS A 52 0.58 -2.68 13.10
C LYS A 52 1.12 -1.29 13.48
N ILE A 53 1.75 -0.57 12.55
CA ILE A 53 2.15 0.84 12.79
C ILE A 53 0.93 1.72 13.03
N SER A 54 -0.17 1.47 12.30
CA SER A 54 -1.41 2.23 12.45
C SER A 54 -2.09 1.98 13.80
N THR A 55 -2.08 0.73 14.30
CA THR A 55 -2.63 0.38 15.62
C THR A 55 -1.81 0.99 16.74
N LEU A 56 -0.47 0.92 16.66
CA LEU A 56 0.40 1.60 17.62
C LEU A 56 0.16 3.11 17.59
N ARG A 57 0.02 3.74 16.41
CA ARG A 57 -0.30 5.17 16.31
C ARG A 57 -1.64 5.52 16.98
N ALA A 58 -2.66 4.66 16.88
CA ALA A 58 -3.93 4.86 17.56
C ALA A 58 -3.79 4.75 19.09
N GLU A 59 -3.02 3.78 19.58
CA GLU A 59 -2.70 3.61 21.01
C GLU A 59 -1.90 4.80 21.57
N VAL A 60 -0.92 5.29 20.81
CA VAL A 60 -0.10 6.47 21.16
C VAL A 60 -0.96 7.73 21.27
N ARG A 61 -1.96 7.91 20.40
CA ARG A 61 -2.93 9.03 20.50
C ARG A 61 -3.82 8.95 21.73
N ARG A 62 -4.06 7.76 22.28
CA ARG A 62 -4.84 7.54 23.51
C ARG A 62 -4.03 7.76 24.79
N THR A 63 -2.70 7.79 24.67
CA THR A 63 -1.79 7.97 25.80
C THR A 63 -1.81 9.43 26.27
N GLN A 64 -2.03 9.65 27.57
CA GLN A 64 -2.13 11.00 28.16
C GLN A 64 -0.76 11.63 28.47
N ASP A 65 0.28 10.82 28.68
CA ASP A 65 1.62 11.30 28.99
C ASP A 65 2.36 11.78 27.72
N PRO A 66 2.72 13.09 27.63
CA PRO A 66 3.35 13.68 26.46
C PRO A 66 4.76 13.13 26.20
N ALA A 67 5.50 12.70 27.24
CA ALA A 67 6.86 12.21 27.07
C ALA A 67 6.88 10.83 26.41
N THR A 68 6.04 9.91 26.90
CA THR A 68 5.88 8.58 26.28
C THR A 68 5.28 8.68 24.89
N ARG A 69 4.33 9.61 24.68
CA ARG A 69 3.72 9.83 23.36
C ARG A 69 4.75 10.22 22.32
N ALA A 70 5.63 11.19 22.63
CA ALA A 70 6.68 11.63 21.71
C ALA A 70 7.69 10.51 21.37
N GLN A 71 8.01 9.62 22.33
CA GLN A 71 8.90 8.49 22.09
C GLN A 71 8.30 7.49 21.10
N TYR A 72 7.07 7.04 21.33
CA TYR A 72 6.44 6.07 20.44
C TYR A 72 6.02 6.67 19.10
N GLU A 73 5.74 7.98 19.04
CA GLU A 73 5.50 8.69 17.78
C GLU A 73 6.75 8.71 16.88
N LYS A 74 7.95 8.88 17.47
CA LYS A 74 9.23 8.72 16.76
C LYS A 74 9.40 7.29 16.24
N ILE A 75 9.14 6.28 17.06
CA ILE A 75 9.22 4.86 16.66
C ILE A 75 8.28 4.58 15.47
N CYS A 76 7.04 5.08 15.52
CA CYS A 76 6.10 4.95 14.39
C CYS A 76 6.61 5.65 13.13
N HIS A 77 7.26 6.81 13.27
CA HIS A 77 7.79 7.55 12.13
C HIS A 77 9.00 6.87 11.49
N GLU A 78 9.92 6.34 12.31
CA GLU A 78 11.06 5.55 11.87
C GLU A 78 10.62 4.24 11.19
N ALA A 79 9.63 3.55 11.76
CA ALA A 79 9.05 2.35 11.17
C ALA A 79 8.38 2.64 9.81
N ASP A 80 7.59 3.71 9.70
CA ASP A 80 7.01 4.15 8.42
C ASP A 80 8.10 4.50 7.39
N GLY A 81 9.18 5.16 7.83
CA GLY A 81 10.33 5.48 7.00
C GLY A 81 11.00 4.23 6.42
N ARG A 82 11.23 3.21 7.26
CA ARG A 82 11.78 1.91 6.85
C ARG A 82 10.90 1.16 5.87
N VAL A 83 9.58 1.14 6.10
CA VAL A 83 8.65 0.51 5.15
C VAL A 83 8.72 1.20 3.78
N ARG A 84 8.84 2.53 3.75
CA ARG A 84 8.95 3.29 2.49
C ARG A 84 10.29 3.07 1.79
N SER A 85 11.40 2.98 2.53
CA SER A 85 12.71 2.70 1.91
C SER A 85 12.74 1.32 1.29
N LEU A 86 12.25 0.31 2.01
CA LEU A 86 12.20 -1.07 1.53
C LEU A 86 11.27 -1.23 0.31
N ASP A 87 10.10 -0.56 0.29
CA ASP A 87 9.24 -0.48 -0.90
C ASP A 87 9.94 0.21 -2.08
N GLY A 88 10.72 1.26 -1.81
CA GLY A 88 11.52 1.97 -2.81
C GLY A 88 12.61 1.08 -3.41
N GLU A 89 13.35 0.36 -2.58
CA GLU A 89 14.41 -0.58 -3.00
C GLU A 89 13.86 -1.72 -3.84
N MET A 90 12.75 -2.35 -3.41
CA MET A 90 12.07 -3.37 -4.19
C MET A 90 11.68 -2.86 -5.58
N LYS A 91 11.09 -1.66 -5.66
CA LYS A 91 10.70 -1.06 -6.94
C LYS A 91 11.88 -0.72 -7.83
N GLN A 92 12.99 -0.26 -7.26
CA GLN A 92 14.21 0.03 -8.03
C GLN A 92 14.83 -1.24 -8.64
N GLN A 93 14.73 -2.37 -7.94
CA GLN A 93 15.22 -3.66 -8.43
C GLN A 93 14.41 -4.23 -9.61
N ILE A 94 13.11 -3.89 -9.67
CA ILE A 94 12.19 -4.38 -10.70
C ILE A 94 12.10 -3.40 -11.87
N TYR A 95 12.11 -2.10 -11.55
CA TYR A 95 12.01 -1.00 -12.50
C TYR A 95 13.19 -0.05 -12.31
N PRO A 96 14.39 -0.40 -12.80
CA PRO A 96 15.51 0.51 -12.76
C PRO A 96 15.13 1.79 -13.50
N LYS A 97 15.25 2.94 -12.82
CA LYS A 97 15.05 4.24 -13.45
C LYS A 97 16.06 4.37 -14.59
N ARG A 98 15.57 4.28 -15.83
CA ARG A 98 16.39 4.36 -17.04
C ARG A 98 16.97 5.77 -17.13
N THR A 99 18.26 5.91 -16.84
CA THR A 99 19.02 7.17 -16.92
C THR A 99 19.58 7.44 -18.31
N VAL A 100 19.57 6.44 -19.19
CA VAL A 100 20.06 6.56 -20.57
C VAL A 100 18.97 7.06 -21.52
N PRO A 101 19.30 7.95 -22.48
CA PRO A 101 18.40 8.31 -23.58
C PRO A 101 17.92 7.05 -24.28
N ARG A 102 16.61 6.94 -24.49
CA ARG A 102 16.02 5.83 -25.22
C ARG A 102 16.62 5.79 -26.62
N GLU A 103 17.19 4.64 -26.99
CA GLU A 103 17.59 4.35 -28.36
C GLU A 103 16.34 4.42 -29.25
N LYS A 104 16.46 5.13 -30.39
CA LYS A 104 15.35 5.31 -31.31
C LYS A 104 14.76 3.95 -31.68
N THR A 105 13.44 3.84 -31.66
CA THR A 105 12.75 2.58 -31.99
C THR A 105 12.87 2.30 -33.48
N TYR A 106 12.81 1.03 -33.90
CA TYR A 106 12.83 0.65 -35.32
C TYR A 106 11.81 1.43 -36.17
N THR A 107 10.64 1.74 -35.62
CA THR A 107 9.62 2.58 -36.27
C THR A 107 10.11 4.00 -36.51
N GLU A 108 10.77 4.62 -35.53
CA GLU A 108 11.32 5.97 -35.64
C GLU A 108 12.48 6.01 -36.66
N TRP A 109 13.33 4.98 -36.67
CA TRP A 109 14.38 4.82 -37.69
C TRP A 109 13.79 4.64 -39.10
N LYS A 110 12.77 3.81 -39.24
CA LYS A 110 12.14 3.50 -40.52
C LYS A 110 11.34 4.68 -41.08
N GLU A 111 10.68 5.46 -40.23
CA GLU A 111 10.03 6.71 -40.63
C GLU A 111 11.07 7.71 -41.16
N GLU A 112 12.21 7.87 -40.47
CA GLU A 112 13.30 8.74 -40.92
C GLU A 112 13.88 8.29 -42.27
N GLU A 113 13.99 6.98 -42.51
CA GLU A 113 14.42 6.40 -43.80
C GLU A 113 13.37 6.59 -44.92
N LEU A 114 12.08 6.44 -44.61
CA LEU A 114 10.97 6.56 -45.57
C LEU A 114 10.70 8.01 -45.99
N ILE A 115 10.98 8.98 -45.12
CA ILE A 115 10.85 10.41 -45.41
C ILE A 115 12.05 10.93 -46.24
N GLY A 116 13.20 10.25 -46.19
CA GLY A 116 14.36 10.55 -47.03
C GLY A 116 15.06 11.84 -46.64
N THR A 117 15.38 12.73 -47.59
CA THR A 117 16.09 13.99 -47.31
C THR A 117 15.19 15.09 -46.74
N GLY A 118 13.88 14.87 -46.69
CA GLY A 118 12.95 15.79 -46.04
C GLY A 118 12.93 15.55 -44.54
N GLY A 119 13.06 16.61 -43.74
CA GLY A 119 12.71 16.52 -42.33
C GLY A 119 11.19 16.37 -42.13
N PRO A 120 10.73 16.08 -40.90
CA PRO A 120 9.30 16.04 -40.55
C PRO A 120 8.55 17.33 -40.90
N ASP A 121 9.28 18.45 -40.99
CA ASP A 121 8.77 19.79 -41.30
C ASP A 121 8.71 20.11 -42.81
N GLY A 122 9.03 19.14 -43.68
CA GLY A 122 9.04 19.34 -45.13
C GLY A 122 10.24 20.13 -45.67
N THR A 123 11.20 20.47 -44.81
CA THR A 123 12.46 21.12 -45.20
C THR A 123 13.43 20.07 -45.75
N GLY A 124 13.97 20.29 -46.96
CA GLY A 124 14.93 19.38 -47.59
C GLY A 124 14.45 18.65 -48.86
N PHE A 125 13.19 18.85 -49.26
CA PHE A 125 12.72 18.41 -50.58
C PHE A 125 13.12 19.43 -51.67
N THR A 126 13.71 18.94 -52.76
CA THR A 126 14.15 19.79 -53.88
C THR A 126 13.22 19.75 -55.09
N ASP A 127 12.37 18.72 -55.19
CA ASP A 127 11.41 18.52 -56.28
C ASP A 127 10.08 17.94 -55.76
N SER A 128 8.96 18.41 -56.32
CA SER A 128 7.60 17.99 -55.95
C SER A 128 7.37 16.49 -56.20
N LYS A 129 8.07 15.88 -57.17
CA LYS A 129 8.00 14.44 -57.43
C LYS A 129 8.60 13.60 -56.29
N GLN A 130 9.65 14.10 -55.62
CA GLN A 130 10.26 13.41 -54.47
C GLN A 130 9.33 13.40 -53.26
N VAL A 131 8.60 14.50 -53.04
CA VAL A 131 7.56 14.58 -51.99
C VAL A 131 6.45 13.56 -52.24
N LEU A 132 5.92 13.51 -53.46
CA LEU A 132 4.86 12.59 -53.83
C LEU A 132 5.30 11.12 -53.71
N GLN A 133 6.52 10.80 -54.13
CA GLN A 133 7.05 9.44 -54.02
C GLN A 133 7.24 9.02 -52.56
N SER A 134 7.76 9.92 -51.71
CA SER A 134 7.93 9.66 -50.27
C SER A 134 6.58 9.51 -49.57
N ALA A 135 5.60 10.35 -49.92
CA ALA A 135 4.23 10.25 -49.40
C ALA A 135 3.54 8.92 -49.78
N VAL A 136 3.71 8.45 -51.03
CA VAL A 136 3.18 7.15 -51.49
C VAL A 136 3.85 6.00 -50.74
N ASN A 137 5.16 6.08 -50.50
CA ASN A 137 5.89 5.05 -49.76
C ASN A 137 5.46 4.99 -48.29
N VAL A 138 5.35 6.14 -47.62
CA VAL A 138 4.87 6.26 -46.23
C VAL A 138 3.42 5.75 -46.12
N GLN A 139 2.54 6.12 -47.07
CA GLN A 139 1.15 5.69 -47.06
C GLN A 139 1.02 4.17 -47.25
N ARG A 140 1.78 3.57 -48.17
CA ARG A 140 1.78 2.12 -48.37
C ARG A 140 2.26 1.38 -47.13
N ASP A 141 3.32 1.87 -46.46
CA ASP A 141 3.82 1.25 -45.24
C ASP A 141 2.85 1.43 -44.07
N ALA A 142 2.17 2.58 -43.98
CA ALA A 142 1.11 2.82 -42.99
C ALA A 142 -0.06 1.84 -43.15
N ILE A 143 -0.50 1.56 -44.39
CA ILE A 143 -1.57 0.57 -44.65
C ILE A 143 -1.14 -0.84 -44.21
N ILE A 144 0.09 -1.25 -44.53
CA ILE A 144 0.62 -2.56 -44.12
C ILE A 144 0.77 -2.64 -42.60
N SER A 145 1.18 -1.54 -41.95
CA SER A 145 1.27 -1.46 -40.49
C SER A 145 -0.11 -1.52 -39.83
N LEU A 146 -1.13 -0.88 -40.41
CA LEU A 146 -2.51 -0.95 -39.93
C LEU A 146 -3.08 -2.37 -40.05
N GLU A 147 -2.85 -3.06 -41.16
CA GLU A 147 -3.29 -4.46 -41.33
C GLU A 147 -2.62 -5.39 -40.31
N ARG A 148 -1.34 -5.16 -39.99
CA ARG A 148 -0.64 -5.89 -38.92
C ARG A 148 -1.17 -5.52 -37.55
N ALA A 149 -1.45 -4.24 -37.29
CA ALA A 149 -2.00 -3.76 -36.04
C ALA A 149 -3.41 -4.33 -35.80
N GLU A 150 -4.24 -4.44 -36.83
CA GLU A 150 -5.57 -5.06 -36.77
C GLU A 150 -5.48 -6.54 -36.44
N ARG A 151 -4.59 -7.29 -37.11
CA ARG A 151 -4.33 -8.70 -36.77
C ARG A 151 -3.81 -8.87 -35.34
N LEU A 152 -2.86 -8.03 -34.93
CA LEU A 152 -2.31 -8.05 -33.58
C LEU A 152 -3.38 -7.69 -32.55
N GLN A 153 -4.24 -6.72 -32.84
CA GLN A 153 -5.37 -6.34 -32.00
C GLN A 153 -6.32 -7.51 -31.82
N HIS A 154 -6.69 -8.22 -32.89
CA HIS A 154 -7.58 -9.38 -32.80
C HIS A 154 -6.98 -10.50 -31.94
N VAL A 155 -5.69 -10.80 -32.10
CA VAL A 155 -4.97 -11.78 -31.27
C VAL A 155 -4.84 -11.29 -29.82
N THR A 156 -4.65 -9.99 -29.61
CA THR A 156 -4.54 -9.38 -28.28
C THR A 156 -5.88 -9.26 -27.58
N GLU A 157 -6.99 -9.11 -28.31
CA GLU A 157 -8.35 -9.10 -27.78
C GLU A 157 -8.72 -10.50 -27.27
N GLU A 158 -8.45 -11.53 -28.06
CA GLU A 158 -8.63 -12.93 -27.66
C GLU A 158 -7.78 -13.31 -26.44
N GLY A 159 -6.47 -13.03 -26.45
CA GLY A 159 -5.60 -13.29 -25.30
C GLY A 159 -5.85 -12.34 -24.12
N GLY A 160 -6.33 -11.13 -24.39
CA GLY A 160 -6.66 -10.10 -23.41
C GLY A 160 -7.88 -10.48 -22.58
N HIS A 161 -8.89 -11.13 -23.17
CA HIS A 161 -10.03 -11.66 -22.44
C HIS A 161 -9.65 -12.74 -21.42
N GLU A 162 -8.78 -13.67 -21.79
CA GLU A 162 -8.27 -14.70 -20.86
C GLU A 162 -7.41 -14.07 -19.76
N THR A 163 -6.56 -13.12 -20.12
CA THR A 163 -5.72 -12.39 -19.16
C THR A 163 -6.56 -11.54 -18.20
N LEU A 164 -7.61 -10.86 -18.69
CA LEU A 164 -8.54 -10.11 -17.85
C LEU A 164 -9.31 -11.04 -16.89
N LYS A 165 -9.71 -12.22 -17.34
CA LYS A 165 -10.39 -13.20 -16.49
C LYS A 165 -9.48 -13.72 -15.38
N THR A 166 -8.23 -14.03 -15.69
CA THR A 166 -7.24 -14.46 -14.68
C THR A 166 -6.87 -13.32 -13.71
N LEU A 167 -6.73 -12.09 -14.21
CA LEU A 167 -6.50 -10.91 -13.36
C LEU A 167 -7.70 -10.56 -12.48
N GLN A 168 -8.93 -10.73 -12.96
CA GLN A 168 -10.15 -10.57 -12.15
C GLN A 168 -10.19 -11.59 -11.01
N GLN A 169 -9.88 -12.86 -11.28
CA GLN A 169 -9.80 -13.89 -10.24
C GLN A 169 -8.71 -13.57 -9.20
N GLN A 170 -7.55 -13.09 -9.63
CA GLN A 170 -6.48 -12.65 -8.73
C GLN A 170 -6.86 -11.39 -7.95
N ALA A 171 -7.61 -10.46 -8.54
CA ALA A 171 -8.09 -9.24 -7.89
C ALA A 171 -9.18 -9.54 -6.84
N GLU A 172 -10.09 -10.47 -7.12
CA GLU A 172 -11.13 -10.93 -6.18
C GLU A 172 -10.50 -11.54 -4.91
N GLN A 173 -9.47 -12.39 -5.09
CA GLN A 173 -8.70 -12.94 -3.97
C GLN A 173 -7.97 -11.85 -3.18
N MET A 174 -7.48 -10.80 -3.86
CA MET A 174 -6.83 -9.67 -3.20
C MET A 174 -7.83 -8.78 -2.45
N TYR A 175 -9.08 -8.67 -2.92
CA TYR A 175 -10.14 -7.88 -2.32
C TYR A 175 -10.71 -8.51 -1.05
N GLN A 176 -10.92 -9.84 -1.05
CA GLN A 176 -11.33 -10.58 0.15
C GLN A 176 -10.30 -10.47 1.31
N VAL A 177 -9.03 -10.24 0.99
CA VAL A 177 -7.97 -9.98 1.98
C VAL A 177 -7.95 -8.52 2.45
N ASP A 178 -8.39 -7.56 1.62
CA ASP A 178 -8.39 -6.12 1.94
C ASP A 178 -9.57 -5.72 2.85
N GLU A 179 -10.72 -6.37 2.66
CA GLU A 179 -11.93 -6.13 3.46
C GLU A 179 -11.73 -6.50 4.95
N GLY A 180 -10.83 -7.45 5.25
CA GLY A 180 -10.45 -7.80 6.62
C GLY A 180 -9.63 -6.73 7.35
N LEU A 181 -8.87 -5.91 6.63
CA LEU A 181 -7.98 -4.88 7.21
C LEU A 181 -8.62 -3.49 7.24
N GLN A 182 -9.41 -3.12 6.23
CA GLN A 182 -10.09 -1.82 6.22
C GLN A 182 -11.24 -1.73 7.25
N ASN A 183 -11.94 -2.84 7.49
CA ASN A 183 -12.97 -2.94 8.53
C ASN A 183 -12.40 -2.84 9.95
N LEU A 184 -11.14 -3.21 10.18
CA LEU A 184 -10.47 -2.98 11.47
C LEU A 184 -10.20 -1.49 11.73
N HIS A 185 -9.76 -0.75 10.70
CA HIS A 185 -9.43 0.68 10.83
C HIS A 185 -10.69 1.56 10.95
N GLY A 186 -11.70 1.29 10.13
CA GLY A 186 -13.01 1.96 10.22
C GLY A 186 -13.78 1.60 11.49
N GLY A 187 -13.75 0.33 11.90
CA GLY A 187 -14.43 -0.18 13.10
C GLY A 187 -13.85 0.40 14.40
N LEU A 188 -12.53 0.50 14.52
CA LEU A 188 -11.87 1.05 15.72
C LEU A 188 -12.18 2.54 15.92
N ASP A 189 -12.15 3.34 14.86
CA ASP A 189 -12.45 4.77 14.95
C ASP A 189 -13.94 5.04 15.22
N ARG A 190 -14.83 4.18 14.68
CA ARG A 190 -16.27 4.25 14.96
C ARG A 190 -16.59 3.81 16.38
N ALA A 191 -16.05 2.68 16.84
CA ALA A 191 -16.20 2.19 18.20
C ALA A 191 -15.63 3.16 19.23
N ALA A 192 -14.48 3.80 18.96
CA ALA A 192 -13.93 4.83 19.85
C ALA A 192 -14.83 6.06 19.96
N ARG A 193 -15.48 6.45 18.85
CA ARG A 193 -16.43 7.58 18.82
C ARG A 193 -17.73 7.23 19.55
N GLU A 194 -18.24 6.02 19.38
CA GLU A 194 -19.41 5.51 20.08
C GLU A 194 -19.16 5.38 21.58
N ILE A 195 -18.02 4.83 22.01
CA ILE A 195 -17.63 4.75 23.44
C ILE A 195 -17.54 6.15 24.06
N LYS A 196 -16.94 7.11 23.36
CA LYS A 196 -16.79 8.48 23.87
C LYS A 196 -18.13 9.20 24.00
N TRP A 197 -19.05 8.93 23.08
CA TRP A 197 -20.42 9.43 23.15
C TRP A 197 -21.21 8.74 24.27
N PHE A 198 -21.12 7.41 24.38
CA PHE A 198 -21.73 6.63 25.46
C PHE A 198 -21.27 7.08 26.84
N TYR A 199 -19.97 7.33 27.02
CA TYR A 199 -19.41 7.80 28.28
C TYR A 199 -19.94 9.18 28.65
N ARG A 200 -20.09 10.08 27.67
CA ARG A 200 -20.64 11.42 27.87
C ARG A 200 -22.13 11.37 28.22
N GLN A 201 -22.87 10.46 27.61
CA GLN A 201 -24.27 10.22 27.88
C GLN A 201 -24.46 9.63 29.30
N LEU A 202 -23.67 8.62 29.66
CA LEU A 202 -23.66 7.99 30.99
C LEU A 202 -23.29 8.97 32.11
N ALA A 203 -22.33 9.87 31.87
CA ALA A 203 -21.93 10.89 32.84
C ALA A 203 -22.99 11.99 33.05
N GLY A 204 -23.86 12.22 32.05
CA GLY A 204 -24.99 13.14 32.18
C GLY A 204 -26.20 12.52 32.90
N ASP A 205 -26.26 11.19 32.99
CA ASP A 205 -27.38 10.47 33.57
C ASP A 205 -27.26 10.38 35.10
N ARG A 206 -28.07 11.20 35.78
CA ARG A 206 -28.12 11.27 37.25
C ARG A 206 -28.57 9.95 37.89
N CYS A 207 -29.32 9.13 37.16
CA CYS A 207 -29.79 7.83 37.63
C CYS A 207 -28.63 6.81 37.69
N PHE A 208 -27.78 6.80 36.67
CA PHE A 208 -26.62 5.90 36.62
C PHE A 208 -25.56 6.29 37.68
N LEU A 209 -25.32 7.60 37.84
CA LEU A 209 -24.43 8.13 38.87
C LEU A 209 -24.86 7.78 40.29
N SER A 210 -26.15 7.84 40.60
CA SER A 210 -26.65 7.48 41.94
C SER A 210 -26.52 5.99 42.22
N LEU A 211 -26.82 5.14 41.23
CA LEU A 211 -26.72 3.68 41.35
C LEU A 211 -25.26 3.23 41.49
N PHE A 212 -24.35 3.84 40.72
CA PHE A 212 -22.91 3.63 40.85
C PHE A 212 -22.40 4.08 42.22
N GLY A 213 -22.87 5.22 42.73
CA GLY A 213 -22.54 5.71 44.07
C GLY A 213 -22.93 4.72 45.17
N ILE A 214 -24.13 4.14 45.09
CA ILE A 214 -24.58 3.12 46.06
C ILE A 214 -23.69 1.87 46.00
N CYS A 215 -23.28 1.41 44.81
CA CYS A 215 -22.35 0.29 44.67
C CYS A 215 -20.98 0.57 45.32
N VAL A 216 -20.43 1.77 45.15
CA VAL A 216 -19.15 2.15 45.78
C VAL A 216 -19.27 2.18 47.30
N VAL A 217 -20.36 2.73 47.84
CA VAL A 217 -20.60 2.75 49.29
C VAL A 217 -20.75 1.33 49.85
N ALA A 218 -21.51 0.47 49.17
CA ALA A 218 -21.67 -0.93 49.58
C ALA A 218 -20.33 -1.69 49.61
N LEU A 219 -19.47 -1.48 48.60
CA LEU A 219 -18.13 -2.04 48.57
C LEU A 219 -17.25 -1.51 49.71
N ALA A 220 -17.27 -0.20 49.97
CA ALA A 220 -16.51 0.40 51.06
C ALA A 220 -16.90 -0.16 52.42
N VAL A 221 -18.20 -0.32 52.68
CA VAL A 221 -18.72 -0.95 53.90
C VAL A 221 -18.23 -2.40 54.00
N LEU A 222 -18.28 -3.16 52.90
CA LEU A 222 -17.87 -4.57 52.88
C LEU A 222 -16.36 -4.71 53.18
N VAL A 223 -15.52 -3.86 52.57
CA VAL A 223 -14.09 -3.80 52.87
C VAL A 223 -13.84 -3.45 54.33
N PHE A 224 -14.57 -2.47 54.87
CA PHE A 224 -14.42 -2.07 56.27
C PHE A 224 -14.80 -3.19 57.24
N VAL A 225 -15.91 -3.87 56.99
CA VAL A 225 -16.33 -5.06 57.77
C VAL A 225 -15.30 -6.17 57.68
N MET A 226 -14.72 -6.40 56.50
CA MET A 226 -13.70 -7.43 56.30
C MET A 226 -12.42 -7.11 57.09
N ILE A 227 -11.98 -5.85 57.08
CA ILE A 227 -10.81 -5.38 57.86
C ILE A 227 -11.10 -5.45 59.36
N TYR A 228 -12.28 -5.01 59.79
CA TYR A 228 -12.68 -5.02 61.19
C TYR A 228 -12.73 -6.45 61.75
N LYS A 229 -13.34 -7.38 61.00
CA LYS A 229 -13.41 -8.80 61.34
C LYS A 229 -12.03 -9.49 61.35
N LYS A 230 -11.10 -9.03 60.50
CA LYS A 230 -9.71 -9.51 60.49
C LYS A 230 -8.89 -9.01 61.68
N ARG A 231 -9.22 -7.83 62.24
CA ARG A 231 -8.48 -7.22 63.37
C ARG A 231 -8.97 -7.69 64.76
N HIS A 232 -10.17 -8.27 64.85
CA HIS A 232 -10.78 -8.78 66.08
C HIS A 232 -10.77 -10.32 66.20
N LYS A 233 -9.95 -11.00 65.38
CA LYS A 233 -9.57 -12.40 65.52
C LYS A 233 -8.13 -12.46 65.99
#